data_AF-Q4KIN2-F1
#
_entry.id   AF-Q4KIN2-F1
#
_cell.length_a   1.000
_cell.length_b   1.000
_cell.length_c   1.000
_cell.angle_alpha   90.00
_cell.angle_beta   90.00
_cell.angle_gamma   90.00
#
_symmetry.space_group_name_H-M   'P 1'
#
loop_
_entity.id
_entity.type
_entity.pdbx_description
1 polymer ?
#
loop_
_entity_poly.entity_id
_entity_poly.type
_entity_poly.pdbx_seq_one_letter_code
_entity_poly.pdbx_strand_id
1 'polypeptide(L)'
;MPEAPRQGRYRLYDAQSVEQLIFIKCAQQLGFKLKELQQVFATHQGQAFPWDRAQAALAQKKRELQQQIEDLQQLQGRLELFETSLQQAREECPLGSR
;
A
#
# COMPACT_ATOMS: atom_id res chain seq x y z
N MET A 1 14.82 9.48 -7.97
CA MET A 1 15.69 8.39 -7.47
C MET A 1 16.82 9.05 -6.70
N PRO A 2 17.25 8.55 -5.53
CA PRO A 2 18.41 9.14 -4.87
C PRO A 2 19.65 8.82 -5.71
N GLU A 3 20.50 9.83 -5.95
CA GLU A 3 21.71 9.68 -6.75
C GLU A 3 22.86 9.16 -5.87
N ALA A 4 23.32 7.95 -6.19
CA ALA A 4 24.51 7.36 -5.58
C ALA A 4 25.78 8.12 -6.01
N PRO A 5 26.80 8.23 -5.15
CA PRO A 5 28.10 8.79 -5.52
C PRO A 5 28.73 7.99 -6.68
N ARG A 6 29.27 8.69 -7.68
CA ARG A 6 29.84 8.08 -8.90
C ARG A 6 31.36 8.18 -8.89
N GLN A 7 32.03 7.09 -9.24
CA GLN A 7 33.43 7.13 -9.67
C GLN A 7 33.45 6.93 -11.19
N GLY A 8 33.48 8.04 -11.93
CA GLY A 8 33.36 8.04 -13.38
C GLY A 8 31.98 7.59 -13.89
N ARG A 9 31.94 6.64 -14.83
CA ARG A 9 30.71 6.20 -15.51
C ARG A 9 29.91 5.16 -14.71
N TYR A 10 30.48 4.61 -13.64
CA TYR A 10 29.90 3.53 -12.82
C TYR A 10 29.34 4.06 -11.50
N ARG A 11 28.19 3.52 -11.08
CA ARG A 11 27.64 3.72 -9.73
C ARG A 11 28.38 2.77 -8.79
N LEU A 12 29.02 3.30 -7.76
CA LEU A 12 29.56 2.48 -6.68
C LEU A 12 28.41 2.11 -5.75
N TYR A 13 28.05 0.83 -5.75
CA TYR A 13 27.14 0.28 -4.75
C TYR A 13 27.99 -0.35 -3.66
N ASP A 14 27.94 0.20 -2.45
CA ASP A 14 28.45 -0.48 -1.26
C ASP A 14 27.45 -1.56 -0.80
N ALA A 15 27.86 -2.42 0.14
CA ALA A 15 26.98 -3.45 0.69
C ALA A 15 25.70 -2.87 1.30
N GLN A 16 25.76 -1.65 1.87
CA GLN A 16 24.60 -0.94 2.38
C GLN A 16 23.59 -0.56 1.28
N SER A 17 24.07 -0.17 0.11
CA SER A 17 23.22 0.13 -1.05
C SER A 17 22.48 -1.11 -1.55
N VAL A 18 23.08 -2.30 -1.43
CA VAL A 18 22.42 -3.56 -1.79
C VAL A 18 21.30 -3.90 -0.81
N GLU A 19 21.54 -3.77 0.50
CA GLU A 19 20.51 -3.99 1.53
C GLU A 19 19.32 -3.02 1.36
N GLN A 20 19.60 -1.75 1.06
CA GLN A 20 18.56 -0.77 0.73
C GLN A 20 17.75 -1.17 -0.49
N LEU A 21 18.39 -1.66 -1.56
CA LEU A 21 17.70 -2.09 -2.77
C LEU A 21 16.82 -3.33 -2.53
N ILE A 22 17.30 -4.29 -1.74
CA ILE A 22 16.51 -5.47 -1.34
C ILE A 22 15.30 -5.03 -0.54
N PHE A 23 15.48 -4.13 0.42
CA PHE A 23 14.38 -3.59 1.21
C PHE A 23 13.35 -2.84 0.34
N ILE A 24 13.80 -1.97 -0.57
CA ILE A 24 12.92 -1.25 -1.49
C ILE A 24 12.16 -2.24 -2.38
N LYS A 25 12.81 -3.29 -2.89
CA LYS A 25 12.14 -4.35 -3.67
C LYS A 25 11.07 -5.08 -2.86
N CYS A 26 11.38 -5.49 -1.63
CA CYS A 26 10.41 -6.16 -0.76
C CYS A 26 9.22 -5.24 -0.45
N ALA A 27 9.47 -3.98 -0.14
CA ALA A 27 8.41 -3.02 0.12
C ALA A 27 7.56 -2.72 -1.13
N GLN A 28 8.16 -2.65 -2.32
CA GLN A 28 7.40 -2.53 -3.58
C GLN A 28 6.47 -3.72 -3.81
N GLN A 29 6.91 -4.94 -3.52
CA GLN A 29 6.07 -6.15 -3.62
C GLN A 29 4.88 -6.12 -2.64
N LEU A 30 5.03 -5.41 -1.51
CA LEU A 30 3.99 -5.24 -0.50
C LEU A 30 3.06 -4.04 -0.76
N GLY A 31 3.16 -3.39 -1.93
CA GLY A 31 2.29 -2.28 -2.33
C GLY A 31 2.67 -0.91 -1.76
N PHE A 32 3.90 -0.75 -1.25
CA PHE A 32 4.39 0.56 -0.84
C PHE A 32 4.65 1.45 -2.06
N LYS A 33 4.22 2.71 -1.99
CA LYS A 33 4.57 3.68 -3.04
C LYS A 33 6.03 4.06 -2.85
N LEU A 34 6.79 4.09 -3.95
CA LEU A 34 8.22 4.44 -3.92
C LEU A 34 8.48 5.81 -3.27
N LYS A 35 7.52 6.74 -3.34
CA LYS A 35 7.59 8.07 -2.68
C LYS A 35 7.56 7.98 -1.15
N GLU A 36 6.79 7.04 -0.59
CA GLU A 36 6.68 6.83 0.87
C GLU A 36 8.02 6.27 1.40
N LEU A 37 8.60 5.31 0.67
CA LEU A 37 9.91 4.75 0.99
C LEU A 37 11.02 5.78 0.82
N GLN A 38 10.95 6.63 -0.21
CA GLN A 38 11.92 7.72 -0.41
C GLN A 38 11.94 8.70 0.76
N GLN A 39 10.81 9.00 1.40
CA GLN A 39 10.79 9.85 2.60
C GLN A 39 11.47 9.18 3.80
N VAL A 40 11.32 7.87 3.95
CA VAL A 40 12.00 7.09 5.00
C VAL A 40 13.52 7.09 4.80
N PHE A 41 13.98 7.05 3.54
CA PHE A 41 15.40 6.97 3.17
C PHE A 41 16.06 8.31 2.84
N ALA A 42 15.32 9.41 2.66
CA ALA A 42 15.88 10.70 2.25
C ALA A 42 16.83 11.33 3.28
N THR A 43 16.75 10.95 4.56
CA THR A 43 17.65 11.44 5.61
C THR A 43 18.95 10.64 5.71
N HIS A 44 19.16 9.67 4.82
CA HIS A 44 20.27 8.71 4.94
C HIS A 44 21.51 9.23 4.20
N GLN A 45 22.32 10.04 4.89
CA GLN A 45 23.63 10.51 4.42
C GLN A 45 24.77 9.67 5.03
N GLY A 46 24.79 8.36 4.72
CA GLY A 46 25.92 7.48 5.06
C GLY A 46 25.96 6.90 6.49
N GLN A 47 24.83 6.85 7.20
CA GLN A 47 24.71 6.12 8.49
C GLN A 47 24.12 4.71 8.29
N ALA A 48 23.99 3.92 9.36
CA ALA A 48 23.38 2.58 9.29
C ALA A 48 21.87 2.65 8.99
N PHE A 49 21.34 1.64 8.28
CA PHE A 49 19.93 1.57 7.83
C PHE A 49 18.92 1.86 8.97
N PRO A 50 17.91 2.75 8.78
CA PRO A 50 17.04 3.19 9.85
C PRO A 50 15.87 2.22 10.04
N TRP A 51 16.15 1.08 10.67
CA TRP A 51 15.20 -0.01 10.90
C TRP A 51 13.92 0.45 11.61
N ASP A 52 14.02 1.33 12.60
CA ASP A 52 12.85 1.82 13.35
C ASP A 52 11.89 2.61 12.46
N ARG A 53 12.42 3.44 11.55
CA ARG A 53 11.59 4.21 10.61
C ARG A 53 10.94 3.31 9.58
N ALA A 54 11.65 2.29 9.12
CA ALA A 54 11.12 1.27 8.23
C ALA A 54 9.94 0.51 8.89
N GLN A 55 10.08 0.12 10.16
CA GLN A 55 9.00 -0.51 10.92
C GLN A 55 7.79 0.42 11.13
N ALA A 56 8.02 1.69 11.46
CA ALA A 56 6.96 2.67 11.61
C ALA A 56 6.18 2.88 10.31
N ALA A 57 6.88 3.01 9.18
CA ALA A 57 6.26 3.09 7.85
C ALA A 57 5.45 1.82 7.52
N LEU A 58 5.96 0.64 7.89
CA LEU A 58 5.24 -0.61 7.72
C LEU A 58 3.94 -0.66 8.54
N ALA A 59 4.00 -0.25 9.80
CA ALA A 59 2.83 -0.19 10.68
C ALA A 59 1.79 0.82 10.19
N GLN A 60 2.23 1.94 9.62
CA GLN A 60 1.32 2.92 9.01
C GLN A 60 0.62 2.34 7.79
N LYS A 61 1.36 1.66 6.91
CA LYS A 61 0.77 1.06 5.70
C LYS A 61 -0.24 -0.04 6.02
N LYS A 62 0.05 -0.87 7.01
CA LYS A 62 -0.89 -1.88 7.51
C LYS A 62 -2.21 -1.25 7.95
N ARG A 63 -2.15 -0.12 8.65
CA ARG A 63 -3.35 0.62 9.08
C ARG A 63 -4.13 1.20 7.89
N GLU A 64 -3.45 1.81 6.93
CA GLU A 64 -4.09 2.32 5.71
C GLU A 64 -4.80 1.22 4.91
N LEU A 65 -4.15 0.06 4.78
CA LEU A 65 -4.73 -1.09 4.09
C LEU A 65 -5.93 -1.66 4.84
N GLN A 66 -5.85 -1.74 6.17
CA GLN A 66 -6.96 -2.16 7.01
C GLN A 66 -8.17 -1.23 6.84
N GLN A 67 -7.95 0.09 6.83
CA GLN A 67 -9.02 1.06 6.60
C GLN A 67 -9.66 0.87 5.22
N GLN A 68 -8.86 0.66 4.17
CA GLN A 68 -9.39 0.40 2.82
C GLN A 68 -10.20 -0.89 2.75
N ILE A 69 -9.79 -1.94 3.47
CA ILE A 69 -10.56 -3.18 3.57
C ILE A 69 -11.90 -2.91 4.24
N GLU A 70 -11.91 -2.20 5.36
CA GLU A 70 -13.13 -1.86 6.09
C GLU A 70 -14.09 -1.04 5.22
N ASP A 71 -13.58 -0.03 4.51
CA ASP A 71 -14.38 0.79 3.59
C ASP A 71 -14.99 -0.05 2.45
N LEU A 72 -14.22 -0.97 1.88
CA LEU A 72 -14.69 -1.88 0.83
C LEU A 72 -15.73 -2.88 1.35
N GLN A 73 -15.55 -3.41 2.57
CA GLN A 73 -16.51 -4.30 3.21
C GLN A 73 -17.83 -3.57 3.51
N GLN A 74 -17.77 -2.32 3.96
CA GLN A 74 -18.97 -1.49 4.15
C GLN A 74 -19.71 -1.25 2.83
N LEU A 75 -18.97 -0.97 1.75
CA LEU A 75 -19.56 -0.84 0.43
C LEU A 75 -20.21 -2.14 -0.05
N GLN A 76 -19.54 -3.27 0.15
CA GLN A 76 -20.09 -4.59 -0.18
C GLN A 76 -21.40 -4.85 0.58
N GLY A 77 -21.43 -4.63 1.90
CA GLY A 77 -22.65 -4.83 2.69
C GLY A 77 -23.81 -3.93 2.23
N ARG A 78 -23.52 -2.70 1.80
CA ARG A 78 -24.54 -1.81 1.21
C ARG A 78 -25.08 -2.35 -0.12
N LEU A 79 -24.23 -2.95 -0.94
CA LEU A 79 -24.66 -3.57 -2.20
C LEU A 79 -25.53 -4.80 -1.94
N GLU A 80 -25.16 -5.64 -0.96
CA GLU A 80 -25.95 -6.82 -0.56
C GLU A 80 -27.33 -6.43 0.00
N LEU A 81 -27.39 -5.38 0.82
CA LEU A 81 -28.66 -4.82 1.32
C LEU A 81 -29.53 -4.29 0.17
N PHE A 82 -28.91 -3.58 -0.78
CA PHE A 82 -29.63 -3.06 -1.94
C PHE A 82 -30.15 -4.18 -2.83
N GLU A 83 -29.36 -5.22 -3.08
CA GLU A 83 -29.77 -6.41 -3.83
C GLU A 83 -30.95 -7.11 -3.15
N THR A 84 -30.89 -7.29 -1.82
CA THR A 84 -31.98 -7.88 -1.04
C THR A 84 -33.27 -7.04 -1.16
N SER A 85 -33.14 -5.72 -1.06
CA SER A 85 -34.28 -4.81 -1.22
C SER A 85 -34.91 -4.89 -2.62
N LEU A 86 -34.10 -5.04 -3.67
CA LEU A 86 -34.60 -5.25 -5.03
C LEU A 86 -35.34 -6.58 -5.18
N GLN A 87 -34.83 -7.65 -4.57
CA GLN A 87 -35.49 -8.97 -4.58
C GLN A 87 -36.85 -8.91 -3.87
N GLN A 88 -36.90 -8.30 -2.67
CA GLN A 88 -38.14 -8.11 -1.93
C GLN A 88 -39.16 -7.27 -2.72
N ALA A 89 -38.75 -6.14 -3.28
CA ALA A 89 -39.64 -5.32 -4.11
C ALA A 89 -40.17 -6.09 -5.33
N ARG A 90 -39.40 -7.04 -5.89
CA ARG A 90 -39.84 -7.90 -6.98
C ARG A 90 -40.84 -8.97 -6.54
N GLU A 91 -40.70 -9.50 -5.33
CA GLU A 91 -41.64 -10.47 -4.73
C GLU A 91 -42.94 -9.78 -4.28
N GLU A 92 -42.83 -8.55 -3.77
CA GLU A 92 -43.96 -7.72 -3.33
C GLU A 92 -44.71 -7.05 -4.48
N CYS A 93 -44.13 -7.02 -5.70
CA CYS A 93 -44.82 -6.63 -6.92
C CYS A 93 -45.19 -7.87 -7.78
N PRO A 94 -46.31 -8.55 -7.48
CA PRO A 94 -46.94 -9.47 -8.42
C PRO A 94 -47.65 -8.64 -9.51
N LEU A 95 -46.90 -8.00 -10.40
CA LEU A 95 -47.47 -7.48 -11.63
C LEU A 95 -47.58 -8.68 -12.61
N GLY A 96 -48.74 -9.29 -12.87
CA GLY A 96 -50.10 -8.74 -12.76
C GLY A 96 -51.15 -9.68 -12.22
N SER A 97 -52.02 -9.10 -11.37
CA SER A 97 -53.43 -9.46 -11.32
C SER A 97 -54.26 -8.31 -11.92
N ARG A 98 -54.32 -8.28 -13.26
CA ARG A 98 -55.49 -8.02 -14.13
C ARG A 98 -55.05 -7.58 -15.52
#